data_AF-A0A250G2L6-F1
#
_entry.id   AF-A0A250G2L6-F1
#
_cell.length_a   1.000
_cell.length_b   1.000
_cell.length_c   1.000
_cell.angle_alpha   90.00
_cell.angle_beta   90.00
_cell.angle_gamma   90.00
#
_symmetry.space_group_name_H-M   'P 1'
#
loop_
_entity.id
_entity.type
_entity.pdbx_description
1 polymer ?
#
loop_
_entity_poly.entity_id
_entity_poly.type
_entity_poly.pdbx_seq_one_letter_code
_entity_poly.pdbx_strand_id
1 'polypeptide(L)' 'MVKLAKDLGAEKGKIYSHIKGELKIVSERVYCASCQGVIQQFNEMFPNVKIILIDGVK' A
#
# COMPACT_ATOMS: atom_id res chain seq x y z
N MET A 1 -2.60 -1.69 -15.30
CA MET A 1 -2.35 -1.16 -13.94
C MET A 1 -1.10 -0.27 -13.88
N VAL A 2 -0.91 0.70 -14.80
CA VAL A 2 0.29 1.59 -14.80
C VAL A 2 -0.08 3.08 -14.79
N LYS A 3 -1.34 3.42 -15.11
CA LYS A 3 -1.75 4.81 -15.32
C LYS A 3 -1.77 5.61 -14.02
N LEU A 4 -2.47 5.13 -12.98
CA LEU A 4 -2.64 5.87 -11.73
C LEU A 4 -1.32 6.24 -11.04
N ALA A 5 -0.39 5.28 -10.92
CA ALA A 5 0.91 5.55 -10.31
C ALA A 5 1.66 6.64 -11.08
N LYS A 6 1.71 6.53 -12.41
CA LYS A 6 2.37 7.51 -13.28
C LYS A 6 1.68 8.88 -13.23
N ASP A 7 0.36 8.90 -13.23
CA ASP A 7 -0.46 10.12 -13.19
C ASP A 7 -0.30 10.86 -11.85
N LEU A 8 -0.04 10.14 -10.76
CA LEU A 8 0.28 10.70 -9.43
C LEU A 8 1.77 11.00 -9.24
N GLY A 9 2.60 10.87 -10.28
CA GLY A 9 4.04 11.14 -10.21
C GLY A 9 4.85 10.05 -9.49
N ALA A 10 4.28 8.87 -9.30
CA ALA A 10 4.98 7.71 -8.76
C ALA A 10 5.84 7.03 -9.83
N GLU A 11 7.11 6.80 -9.51
CA GLU A 11 8.10 6.19 -10.38
C GLU A 11 8.40 4.76 -9.92
N LYS A 12 8.46 3.82 -10.86
CA LYS A 12 8.76 2.41 -10.56
C LYS A 12 10.16 2.28 -9.95
N GLY A 13 10.27 1.60 -8.81
CA GLY A 13 11.54 1.34 -8.13
C GLY A 13 12.05 2.51 -7.28
N LYS A 14 11.34 3.65 -7.24
CA LYS A 14 11.67 4.78 -6.38
C LYS A 14 11.17 4.53 -4.96
N ILE A 15 12.01 4.84 -3.97
CA ILE A 15 11.67 4.77 -2.55
C ILE A 15 11.35 6.18 -2.04
N TYR A 16 10.18 6.35 -1.45
CA TYR A 16 9.63 7.60 -0.95
C TYR A 16 9.81 7.69 0.58
N SER A 17 11.05 7.64 1.05
CA SER A 17 11.37 7.68 2.48
C SER A 17 10.99 8.99 3.18
N HIS A 18 10.83 10.09 2.45
CA HIS A 18 10.40 11.37 3.03
C HIS A 18 8.90 11.41 3.36
N ILE A 19 8.10 10.52 2.76
CA ILE A 19 6.66 10.44 3.02
C ILE A 19 6.43 9.62 4.28
N LYS A 20 5.71 10.21 5.23
CA LYS A 20 5.36 9.58 6.51
C LYS A 20 3.85 9.69 6.73
N GLY A 21 3.28 8.70 7.38
CA GLY A 21 1.85 8.70 7.69
C GLY A 21 1.36 7.35 8.16
N GLU A 22 0.06 7.27 8.43
CA GLU A 22 -0.61 6.02 8.76
C GLU A 22 -1.79 5.83 7.80
N LEU A 23 -1.89 4.65 7.19
CA LEU A 23 -2.97 4.27 6.30
C LEU A 23 -3.71 3.07 6.92
N LYS A 24 -4.96 3.28 7.29
CA LYS A 24 -5.83 2.21 7.81
C LYS A 24 -6.76 1.73 6.71
N ILE A 25 -6.61 0.47 6.30
CA ILE A 25 -7.48 -0.17 5.32
C ILE A 25 -8.35 -1.17 6.07
N VAL A 26 -9.67 -1.00 5.94
CA VAL A 26 -10.66 -1.85 6.59
C VAL A 26 -11.47 -2.56 5.50
N SER A 27 -11.59 -3.88 5.62
CA SER A 27 -12.33 -4.71 4.68
C SER A 27 -13.23 -5.70 5.41
N GLU A 28 -14.46 -5.83 4.96
CA GLU A 28 -15.39 -6.86 5.44
C GLU A 28 -14.95 -8.27 5.00
N ARG A 29 -14.08 -8.36 4.00
CA ARG A 29 -13.53 -9.61 3.44
C ARG A 29 -12.06 -9.77 3.79
N VAL A 30 -11.65 -11.01 4.04
CA VAL A 30 -10.25 -11.39 4.24
C VAL A 30 -9.42 -11.00 3.02
N TYR A 31 -8.25 -10.39 3.27
CA TYR A 31 -7.35 -10.02 2.18
C TYR A 31 -6.80 -11.27 1.48
N CYS A 32 -6.82 -11.23 0.16
CA CYS A 32 -6.31 -12.29 -0.67
C CYS A 32 -4.77 -12.37 -0.65
N ALA A 33 -4.18 -13.53 -0.94
CA ALA A 33 -2.71 -13.66 -0.99
C ALA A 33 -2.06 -12.68 -2.01
N SER A 34 -2.71 -12.43 -3.14
CA SER A 34 -2.24 -11.42 -4.11
C SER A 34 -2.33 -9.98 -3.57
N CYS A 35 -3.26 -9.72 -2.65
CA CYS A 35 -3.40 -8.44 -1.95
C CYS A 35 -2.18 -8.20 -1.04
N GLN A 36 -1.69 -9.25 -0.37
CA GLN A 36 -0.49 -9.17 0.48
C GLN A 36 0.76 -8.79 -0.32
N GLY A 37 0.93 -9.33 -1.52
CA GLY A 37 2.07 -8.98 -2.40
C GLY A 37 2.10 -7.49 -2.77
N VAL A 38 0.93 -6.89 -3.02
CA VAL A 38 0.83 -5.46 -3.31
C VAL A 38 1.16 -4.60 -2.09
N ILE A 39 0.73 -5.02 -0.90
CA ILE A 39 1.03 -4.33 0.37
C ILE A 39 2.53 -4.38 0.66
N GLN A 40 3.18 -5.52 0.41
CA GLN A 40 4.62 -5.65 0.58
C GLN A 40 5.38 -4.69 -0.34
N GLN A 41 5.02 -4.63 -1.62
CA GLN A 41 5.60 -3.67 -2.57
C GLN A 41 5.39 -2.22 -2.13
N PHE A 42 4.22 -1.90 -1.56
CA PHE A 42 3.96 -0.58 -1.01
C PHE A 42 4.87 -0.27 0.18
N ASN A 43 5.03 -1.19 1.13
CA ASN A 43 5.91 -0.98 2.29
C ASN A 43 7.38 -0.79 1.87
N GLU A 44 7.83 -1.47 0.83
CA GLU A 44 9.18 -1.28 0.27
C GLU A 44 9.33 0.11 -0.37
N MET A 45 8.31 0.59 -1.07
CA MET A 45 8.31 1.92 -1.70
C MET A 45 8.09 3.06 -0.69
N PHE A 46 7.34 2.84 0.39
CA PHE A 46 6.96 3.86 1.37
C PHE A 46 7.32 3.39 2.80
N PRO A 47 8.61 3.27 3.14
CA PRO A 47 9.07 2.61 4.37
C PRO A 47 8.62 3.31 5.66
N ASN A 48 8.25 4.59 5.58
CA ASN A 48 7.81 5.39 6.72
C ASN A 48 6.28 5.61 6.76
N VAL A 49 5.53 4.92 5.89
CA VAL A 49 4.07 4.88 5.95
C VAL A 49 3.66 3.59 6.64
N LYS A 50 2.95 3.71 7.76
CA LYS A 50 2.45 2.57 8.52
C LYS A 50 1.11 2.13 7.96
N ILE A 51 1.02 0.93 7.39
CA ILE A 51 -0.26 0.35 6.97
C ILE A 51 -0.84 -0.50 8.09
N ILE A 52 -2.08 -0.21 8.47
CA ILE A 52 -2.89 -1.04 9.37
C ILE A 52 -3.99 -1.68 8.53
N LEU A 53 -3.94 -3.00 8.42
CA LEU A 53 -4.96 -3.80 7.73
C LEU A 53 -5.90 -4.39 8.78
N ILE A 54 -7.19 -4.18 8.59
CA ILE A 54 -8.22 -4.84 9.39
C ILE A 54 -9.16 -5.55 8.42
N ASP A 55 -9.17 -6.87 8.48
CA ASP A 55 -10.05 -7.70 7.66
C ASP A 55 -11.01 -8.56 8.47
N GLY A 56 -12.06 -9.05 7.80
CA GLY A 56 -13.09 -9.88 8.42
C GLY A 56 -13.98 -9.12 9.40
N VAL A 57 -14.08 -7.79 9.24
CA VAL A 57 -14.94 -6.96 10.08
C VAL A 57 -16.40 -7.25 9.72
N LYS A 58 -17.20 -7.61 10.72
CA LYS A 58 -18.57 -8.06 10.59
C LYS A 58 -19.49 -7.21 11.45
#